data_AF-A0A8C3YKW4-F1
#
_entry.id   AF-A0A8C3YKW4-F1
#
_cell.length_a   1.000
_cell.length_b   1.000
_cell.length_c   1.000
_cell.angle_alpha   90.00
_cell.angle_beta   90.00
_cell.angle_gamma   90.00
#
_symmetry.space_group_name_H-M   'P 1'
#
loop_
_entity.id
_entity.type
_entity.pdbx_description
1 polymer ?
#
loop_
_entity_poly.entity_id
_entity_poly.type
_entity_poly.pdbx_seq_one_letter_code
_entity_poly.pdbx_strand_id
1 'polypeptide(L)'
;MRKFTSDWYQGDREGTHGRSNHFHEEPQTSHACRGSRTREDVATPPLLGQGASGSPLTMSMDFKTYVDQACRAAEEFVNIYYETMDKRRRALTRLYLDKATLIWNGNVVTGLEALTNFFETLPSSEFQVNMLDCQPVHEQATQAHTTVLVVTSGTVKFDGNKQHYFNQNFLLTAQPTPNNTVWKIASDCFRFQDWASS
;
A
#
# COMPACT_ATOMS: atom_id res chain seq x y z
N MET A 1 -6.94 -10.13 30.11
CA MET A 1 -7.40 -9.33 28.96
C MET A 1 -6.83 -7.92 29.15
N ARG A 2 -5.79 -7.55 28.39
CA ARG A 2 -5.12 -6.24 28.57
C ARG A 2 -6.02 -5.18 27.94
N LYS A 3 -6.37 -4.15 28.72
CA LYS A 3 -7.14 -2.99 28.28
C LYS A 3 -6.29 -2.21 27.27
N PHE A 4 -6.82 -1.97 26.08
CA PHE A 4 -6.24 -1.03 25.11
C PHE A 4 -6.40 0.38 25.70
N THR A 5 -5.29 0.93 26.21
CA THR A 5 -5.21 2.34 26.62
C THR A 5 -4.84 3.20 25.41
N SER A 6 -5.49 4.36 25.37
CA SER A 6 -5.49 5.37 24.31
C SER A 6 -4.18 6.18 24.25
N ASP A 7 -3.07 5.52 23.94
CA ASP A 7 -1.75 6.16 23.87
C ASP A 7 -1.42 6.68 22.45
N TRP A 8 -2.43 7.18 21.75
CA TRP A 8 -2.26 7.77 20.41
C TRP A 8 -1.95 9.29 20.44
N TYR A 9 -1.97 9.92 21.62
CA TYR A 9 -2.17 11.36 21.76
C TYR A 9 -1.18 12.10 22.67
N GLN A 10 -0.08 11.49 23.10
CA GLN A 10 0.78 12.09 24.12
C GLN A 10 2.15 12.48 23.59
N GLY A 11 2.17 13.50 22.73
CA GLY A 11 3.39 13.97 22.07
C GLY A 11 3.64 15.48 22.01
N ASP A 12 2.75 16.36 22.51
CA ASP A 12 2.99 17.82 22.39
C ASP A 12 2.94 18.53 23.75
N ARG A 13 4.10 18.64 24.41
CA ARG A 13 4.42 19.69 25.39
C ARG A 13 5.81 20.25 25.08
N GLU A 14 5.81 21.49 24.59
CA GLU A 14 6.98 22.27 24.25
C GLU A 14 7.95 22.40 25.44
N GLY A 15 9.24 22.16 25.15
CA GLY A 15 10.37 22.46 26.01
C GLY A 15 11.52 22.95 25.16
N THR A 16 11.56 24.26 24.92
CA THR A 16 12.72 24.98 24.37
C THR A 16 13.92 24.82 25.30
N HIS A 17 15.11 24.54 24.75
CA HIS A 17 16.42 25.12 25.10
C HIS A 17 17.49 24.50 24.18
N GLY A 18 18.20 25.36 23.44
CA GLY A 18 19.05 24.97 22.32
C GLY A 18 20.46 24.48 22.67
N ARG A 19 21.13 23.92 21.66
CA ARG A 19 22.59 23.99 21.51
C ARG A 19 23.00 23.72 20.06
N SER A 20 23.56 24.74 19.42
CA SER A 20 24.26 24.69 18.14
C SER A 20 25.56 23.88 18.28
N ASN A 21 25.91 23.12 17.24
CA ASN A 21 27.30 22.76 16.93
C ASN A 21 27.43 22.53 15.42
N HIS A 22 28.08 23.49 14.78
CA HIS A 22 28.54 23.50 13.39
C HIS A 22 29.79 22.62 13.29
N PHE A 23 29.82 21.64 12.40
CA PHE A 23 31.07 20.98 11.97
C PHE A 23 31.16 21.00 10.45
N HIS A 24 32.31 21.46 9.99
CA HIS A 24 32.68 21.72 8.61
C HIS A 24 33.22 20.44 7.96
N GLU A 25 32.87 20.24 6.68
CA GLU A 25 33.32 19.16 5.79
C GLU A 25 34.78 19.36 5.35
N GLU A 26 35.52 18.26 5.12
CA GLU A 26 36.49 18.18 4.02
C GLU A 26 36.64 16.73 3.51
N PRO A 27 36.95 16.52 2.21
CA PRO A 27 36.77 15.26 1.51
C PRO A 27 38.09 14.53 1.25
N GLN A 28 38.14 13.22 1.49
CA GLN A 28 39.30 12.41 1.10
C GLN A 28 38.95 11.11 0.37
N THR A 29 39.41 11.11 -0.89
CA THR A 29 40.05 10.03 -1.65
C THR A 29 39.23 8.85 -2.15
N SER A 30 39.13 8.86 -3.48
CA SER A 30 38.84 7.78 -4.41
C SER A 30 39.61 6.48 -4.15
N HIS A 31 38.90 5.37 -4.02
CA HIS A 31 39.44 4.04 -4.28
C HIS A 31 38.85 3.51 -5.61
N ALA A 32 39.66 3.57 -6.66
CA ALA A 32 39.39 2.90 -7.92
C ALA A 32 39.82 1.43 -7.81
N CYS A 33 38.87 0.49 -7.77
CA CYS A 33 39.16 -0.92 -8.00
C CYS A 33 38.99 -1.24 -9.48
N ARG A 34 40.10 -1.13 -10.23
CA ARG A 34 40.23 -1.63 -11.60
C ARG A 34 40.41 -3.14 -11.53
N GLY A 35 39.33 -3.88 -11.76
CA GLY A 35 39.32 -5.34 -11.83
C GLY A 35 38.65 -5.81 -13.11
N SER A 36 39.43 -5.95 -14.17
CA SER A 36 39.04 -6.70 -15.37
C SER A 36 38.86 -8.17 -15.00
N ARG A 37 37.61 -8.67 -15.03
CA ARG A 37 37.33 -10.10 -15.11
C ARG A 37 36.28 -10.35 -16.19
N THR A 38 36.71 -11.19 -17.10
CA THR A 38 36.08 -11.70 -18.31
C THR A 38 34.71 -12.31 -17.98
N ARG A 39 33.72 -11.97 -18.81
CA ARG A 39 32.40 -12.59 -18.86
C ARG A 39 32.55 -14.04 -19.33
N GLU A 40 32.38 -14.99 -18.43
CA GLU A 40 32.21 -16.41 -18.81
C GLU A 40 30.72 -16.61 -19.14
N ASP A 41 30.42 -16.72 -20.43
CA ASP A 41 29.12 -17.19 -20.93
C ASP A 41 28.93 -18.66 -20.50
N VAL A 42 28.03 -18.90 -19.56
CA VAL A 42 27.55 -20.26 -19.25
C VAL A 42 26.57 -20.66 -20.35
N ALA A 43 27.07 -21.40 -21.33
CA ALA A 43 26.27 -21.93 -22.43
C ALA A 43 25.46 -23.15 -21.96
N THR A 44 24.14 -23.00 -21.92
CA THR A 44 23.18 -24.11 -21.74
C THR A 44 22.98 -24.84 -23.09
N PRO A 45 23.09 -26.17 -23.17
CA PRO A 45 22.86 -26.89 -24.42
C PRO A 45 21.36 -26.92 -24.79
N PRO A 46 20.98 -26.81 -26.08
CA PRO A 46 19.59 -26.87 -26.50
C PRO A 46 19.09 -28.32 -26.49
N LEU A 47 17.98 -28.58 -25.79
CA LEU A 47 17.26 -29.85 -25.90
C LEU A 47 16.38 -29.85 -27.16
N LEU A 48 16.48 -30.96 -27.90
CA LEU A 48 15.77 -31.25 -29.14
C LEU A 48 14.25 -31.10 -29.00
N GLY A 49 13.62 -30.49 -30.01
CA GLY A 49 12.17 -30.38 -30.10
C GLY A 49 11.48 -31.69 -30.48
N GLN A 50 10.28 -31.88 -29.93
CA GLN A 50 9.26 -32.79 -30.46
C GLN A 50 7.86 -32.24 -30.16
N GLY A 51 7.04 -32.17 -31.21
CA GLY A 51 5.61 -32.52 -31.17
C GLY A 51 4.64 -31.43 -30.70
N ALA A 52 4.12 -30.66 -31.65
CA ALA A 52 2.86 -29.94 -31.47
C ALA A 52 1.73 -30.93 -31.18
N SER A 53 1.08 -30.79 -30.02
CA SER A 53 -0.23 -31.37 -29.74
C SER A 53 -1.06 -30.27 -29.09
N GLY A 54 -2.12 -29.86 -29.80
CA GLY A 54 -2.91 -28.68 -29.48
C GLY A 54 -3.50 -28.70 -28.08
N SER A 55 -3.23 -27.63 -27.33
CA SER A 55 -4.00 -27.24 -26.16
C SER A 55 -5.02 -26.17 -26.56
N PRO A 56 -6.22 -26.14 -25.97
CA PRO A 56 -7.20 -25.12 -26.27
C PRO A 56 -6.59 -23.77 -25.90
N LEU A 57 -6.75 -22.78 -26.78
CA LEU A 57 -6.28 -21.42 -26.58
C LEU A 57 -6.92 -20.85 -25.30
N THR A 58 -6.23 -21.00 -24.17
CA THR A 58 -6.32 -20.03 -23.09
C THR A 58 -5.82 -18.75 -23.73
N MET A 59 -6.73 -17.86 -24.09
CA MET A 59 -6.39 -16.52 -24.54
C MET A 59 -5.72 -15.85 -23.34
N SER A 60 -4.39 -15.93 -23.24
CA SER A 60 -3.64 -15.18 -22.24
C SER A 60 -3.96 -13.72 -22.48
N MET A 61 -4.65 -13.07 -21.54
CA MET A 61 -4.84 -11.63 -21.60
C MET A 61 -3.47 -10.97 -21.73
N ASP A 62 -3.37 -9.98 -22.61
CA ASP A 62 -2.13 -9.21 -22.76
C ASP A 62 -1.78 -8.54 -21.42
N PHE A 63 -0.51 -8.56 -21.04
CA PHE A 63 -0.04 -7.95 -19.79
C PHE A 63 -0.47 -6.48 -19.69
N LYS A 64 -0.44 -5.76 -20.82
CA LYS A 64 -0.94 -4.39 -20.90
C LYS A 64 -2.39 -4.26 -20.44
N THR A 65 -3.25 -5.24 -20.72
CA THR A 65 -4.66 -5.22 -20.31
C THR A 65 -4.80 -5.24 -18.79
N TYR A 66 -3.98 -6.04 -18.09
CA TYR A 66 -3.95 -6.06 -16.62
C TYR A 66 -3.46 -4.73 -16.04
N VAL A 67 -2.46 -4.11 -16.66
CA VAL A 67 -1.97 -2.78 -16.26
C VAL A 67 -3.07 -1.73 -16.44
N ASP A 68 -3.72 -1.67 -17.61
CA ASP A 68 -4.79 -0.71 -17.88
C ASP A 68 -6.00 -0.92 -16.96
N GLN A 69 -6.30 -2.17 -16.57
CA GLN A 69 -7.33 -2.49 -15.58
C GLN A 69 -6.91 -2.03 -14.17
N ALA A 70 -5.65 -2.25 -13.78
CA ALA A 70 -5.11 -1.83 -12.49
C ALA A 70 -5.19 -0.32 -12.31
N CYS A 71 -4.79 0.47 -13.33
CA CYS A 71 -4.85 1.94 -13.27
C CYS A 71 -6.27 2.44 -13.07
N ARG A 72 -7.23 1.95 -13.88
CA ARG A 72 -8.64 2.34 -13.76
C ARG A 72 -9.21 1.97 -12.38
N ALA A 73 -8.94 0.76 -11.91
CA ALA A 73 -9.39 0.29 -10.61
C ALA A 73 -8.82 1.14 -9.47
N ALA A 74 -7.53 1.48 -9.53
CA ALA A 74 -6.84 2.26 -8.50
C ALA A 74 -7.37 3.70 -8.43
N GLU A 75 -7.52 4.37 -9.58
CA GLU A 75 -8.04 5.74 -9.65
C GLU A 75 -9.46 5.85 -9.10
N GLU A 76 -10.37 4.95 -9.53
CA GLU A 76 -11.73 4.90 -9.01
C GLU A 76 -11.77 4.57 -7.51
N PHE A 77 -10.99 3.57 -7.10
CA PHE A 77 -10.93 3.13 -5.70
C PHE A 77 -10.45 4.24 -4.77
N VAL A 78 -9.37 4.93 -5.10
CA VAL A 78 -8.78 5.98 -4.25
C VAL A 78 -9.77 7.12 -4.02
N ASN A 79 -10.45 7.56 -5.08
CA ASN A 79 -11.48 8.58 -4.98
C ASN A 79 -12.61 8.15 -4.04
N ILE A 80 -13.12 6.92 -4.21
CA ILE A 80 -14.20 6.37 -3.37
C ILE A 80 -13.74 6.20 -1.93
N TYR A 81 -12.54 5.67 -1.71
CA TYR A 81 -12.01 5.34 -0.39
C TYR A 81 -11.84 6.60 0.46
N TYR A 82 -11.08 7.59 -0.02
CA TYR A 82 -10.80 8.79 0.77
C TYR A 82 -12.04 9.68 0.92
N GLU A 83 -12.91 9.78 -0.10
CA GLU A 83 -14.19 10.48 0.06
C GLU A 83 -15.06 9.81 1.14
N THR A 84 -15.09 8.47 1.15
CA THR A 84 -15.88 7.71 2.13
C THR A 84 -15.26 7.80 3.52
N MET A 85 -13.93 7.78 3.63
CA MET A 85 -13.20 7.99 4.88
C MET A 85 -13.55 9.35 5.48
N ASP A 86 -13.56 10.42 4.68
CA ASP A 86 -13.81 11.77 5.20
C ASP A 86 -15.30 12.03 5.47
N LYS A 87 -16.18 11.68 4.53
CA LYS A 87 -17.59 12.10 4.58
C LYS A 87 -18.55 11.03 5.10
N ARG A 88 -18.20 9.74 4.98
CA ARG A 88 -19.12 8.61 5.20
C ARG A 88 -18.46 7.45 5.95
N ARG A 89 -17.75 7.75 7.05
CA ARG A 89 -16.99 6.79 7.89
C ARG A 89 -17.70 5.44 8.13
N ARG A 90 -18.99 5.48 8.46
CA ARG A 90 -19.82 4.28 8.74
C ARG A 90 -19.98 3.34 7.54
N ALA A 91 -19.83 3.84 6.32
CA ALA A 91 -19.92 3.04 5.10
C ALA A 91 -18.55 2.49 4.65
N LEU A 92 -17.44 2.97 5.23
CA LEU A 92 -16.08 2.65 4.80
C LEU A 92 -15.78 1.14 4.87
N THR A 93 -16.26 0.47 5.92
CA THR A 93 -16.01 -0.96 6.14
C THR A 93 -16.61 -1.84 5.04
N ARG A 94 -17.59 -1.34 4.26
CA ARG A 94 -18.16 -2.06 3.10
C ARG A 94 -17.16 -2.25 1.96
N LEU A 95 -16.11 -1.44 1.92
CA LEU A 95 -15.01 -1.55 0.95
C LEU A 95 -14.03 -2.68 1.29
N TYR A 96 -14.08 -3.22 2.51
CA TYR A 96 -13.20 -4.30 2.96
C TYR A 96 -13.83 -5.67 2.72
N LEU A 97 -12.97 -6.69 2.55
CA LEU A 97 -13.37 -8.09 2.64
C LEU A 97 -13.64 -8.51 4.09
N ASP A 98 -14.42 -9.56 4.28
CA ASP A 98 -14.81 -10.07 5.61
C ASP A 98 -13.62 -10.38 6.52
N LYS A 99 -12.53 -10.89 5.93
CA LYS A 99 -11.28 -11.26 6.60
C LYS A 99 -10.14 -10.27 6.35
N ALA A 100 -10.45 -9.05 5.92
CA ALA A 100 -9.42 -8.06 5.63
C ALA A 100 -8.61 -7.69 6.88
N THR A 101 -7.37 -7.29 6.66
CA THR A 101 -6.46 -6.82 7.73
C THR A 101 -6.01 -5.40 7.45
N LEU A 102 -6.09 -4.56 8.48
CA LEU A 102 -5.52 -3.21 8.51
C LEU A 102 -4.32 -3.19 9.46
N ILE A 103 -3.23 -2.56 9.03
CA ILE A 103 -2.09 -2.21 9.88
C ILE A 103 -2.02 -0.69 9.96
N TRP A 104 -2.43 -0.11 11.09
CA TRP A 104 -2.44 1.33 11.31
C TRP A 104 -1.29 1.75 12.22
N ASN A 105 -0.27 2.39 11.67
CA ASN A 105 0.94 2.78 12.39
C ASN A 105 1.59 1.60 13.16
N GLY A 106 1.48 0.38 12.62
CA GLY A 106 1.99 -0.86 13.24
C GLY A 106 0.98 -1.63 14.10
N ASN A 107 -0.23 -1.09 14.32
CA ASN A 107 -1.27 -1.76 15.09
C ASN A 107 -2.19 -2.55 14.15
N VAL A 108 -2.34 -3.84 14.43
CA VAL A 108 -3.09 -4.77 13.57
C VAL A 108 -4.56 -4.80 13.98
N VAL A 109 -5.45 -4.65 12.99
CA VAL A 109 -6.90 -4.76 13.12
C VAL A 109 -7.39 -5.73 12.05
N THR A 110 -8.06 -6.82 12.44
CA THR A 110 -8.46 -7.89 11.52
C THR A 110 -9.95 -8.17 11.63
N GLY A 111 -10.62 -8.27 10.48
CA GLY A 111 -12.04 -8.58 10.37
C GLY A 111 -12.95 -7.35 10.44
N LEU A 112 -14.11 -7.43 9.79
CA LEU A 112 -15.02 -6.30 9.61
C LEU A 112 -15.54 -5.68 10.91
N GLU A 113 -15.81 -6.48 11.93
CA GLU A 113 -16.29 -5.96 13.23
C GLU A 113 -15.22 -5.09 13.89
N ALA A 114 -13.98 -5.59 13.96
CA ALA A 114 -12.86 -4.85 14.53
C ALA A 114 -12.53 -3.59 13.72
N LEU A 115 -12.58 -3.68 12.39
CA LEU A 115 -12.42 -2.53 11.49
C LEU A 115 -13.50 -1.46 11.73
N THR A 116 -14.76 -1.88 11.87
CA THR A 116 -15.88 -0.96 12.13
C THR A 116 -15.67 -0.20 13.43
N ASN A 117 -15.39 -0.93 14.50
CA ASN A 117 -15.11 -0.31 15.80
C ASN A 117 -13.90 0.62 15.72
N PHE A 118 -12.82 0.22 15.02
CA PHE A 118 -11.62 1.03 14.86
C PHE A 118 -11.91 2.35 14.13
N PHE A 119 -12.57 2.31 12.96
CA PHE A 119 -12.86 3.51 12.19
C PHE A 119 -13.85 4.46 12.89
N GLU A 120 -14.76 3.94 13.72
CA GLU A 120 -15.64 4.78 14.55
C GLU A 120 -14.88 5.51 15.68
N THR A 121 -13.76 4.96 16.14
CA THR A 121 -12.92 5.61 17.17
C THR A 121 -12.01 6.70 16.62
N LEU A 122 -11.74 6.70 15.31
CA LEU A 122 -10.88 7.71 14.69
C LEU A 122 -11.59 9.07 14.59
N PRO A 123 -10.89 10.18 14.83
CA PRO A 123 -11.42 11.52 14.61
C PRO A 123 -11.89 11.74 13.16
N SER A 124 -12.65 12.81 12.93
CA SER A 124 -12.91 13.29 11.57
C SER A 124 -11.59 13.56 10.85
N SER A 125 -11.54 13.29 9.55
CA SER A 125 -10.33 13.39 8.74
C SER A 125 -10.58 14.26 7.51
N GLU A 126 -9.51 14.86 7.02
CA GLU A 126 -9.43 15.49 5.71
C GLU A 126 -8.17 14.98 5.01
N PHE A 127 -8.34 14.09 4.05
CA PHE A 127 -7.24 13.54 3.26
C PHE A 127 -7.02 14.36 1.98
N GLN A 128 -5.76 14.59 1.66
CA GLN A 128 -5.32 15.13 0.37
C GLN A 128 -4.27 14.18 -0.20
N VAL A 129 -4.66 13.42 -1.22
CA VAL A 129 -3.77 12.48 -1.91
C VAL A 129 -3.00 13.24 -2.98
N ASN A 130 -1.67 13.14 -2.96
CA ASN A 130 -0.78 13.81 -3.90
C ASN A 130 -0.22 12.84 -4.94
N MET A 131 0.03 11.59 -4.54
CA MET A 131 0.62 10.56 -5.39
C MET A 131 -0.21 9.29 -5.34
N LEU A 132 -0.31 8.64 -6.50
CA LEU A 132 -0.94 7.35 -6.70
C LEU A 132 -0.06 6.53 -7.64
N ASP A 133 0.24 5.30 -7.25
CA ASP A 133 0.84 4.28 -8.10
C ASP A 133 0.08 2.96 -7.92
N CYS A 134 0.09 2.11 -8.94
CA CYS A 134 -0.54 0.79 -8.86
C CYS A 134 0.14 -0.25 -9.74
N GLN A 135 0.04 -1.51 -9.32
CA GLN A 135 0.66 -2.64 -10.01
C GLN A 135 -0.30 -3.84 -9.99
N PRO A 136 -0.54 -4.51 -11.14
CA PRO A 136 -1.23 -5.79 -11.13
C PRO A 136 -0.37 -6.83 -10.41
N VAL A 137 -0.96 -7.62 -9.51
CA VAL A 137 -0.24 -8.64 -8.76
C VAL A 137 -0.34 -9.98 -9.48
N HIS A 138 0.78 -10.68 -9.57
CA HIS A 138 0.87 -11.95 -10.27
C HIS A 138 0.04 -13.04 -9.58
N GLU A 139 -0.70 -13.84 -10.36
CA GLU A 139 -1.70 -14.81 -9.87
C GLU A 139 -1.16 -15.87 -8.91
N GLN A 140 0.13 -16.20 -9.04
CA GLN A 140 0.83 -17.13 -8.12
C GLN A 140 0.86 -16.63 -6.68
N ALA A 141 0.88 -15.31 -6.47
CA ALA A 141 0.89 -14.70 -5.13
C ALA A 141 -0.52 -14.61 -4.52
N THR A 142 -1.57 -14.76 -5.33
CA THR A 142 -2.95 -14.37 -4.96
C THR A 142 -3.96 -15.50 -5.11
N GLN A 143 -3.48 -16.75 -5.20
CA GLN A 143 -4.33 -17.95 -5.30
C GLN A 143 -5.34 -17.84 -6.46
N ALA A 144 -4.88 -17.32 -7.61
CA ALA A 144 -5.68 -17.07 -8.81
C ALA A 144 -6.80 -16.00 -8.67
N HIS A 145 -6.75 -15.15 -7.65
CA HIS A 145 -7.59 -13.95 -7.59
C HIS A 145 -6.94 -12.79 -8.35
N THR A 146 -7.74 -12.09 -9.17
CA THR A 146 -7.32 -10.82 -9.80
C THR A 146 -7.17 -9.75 -8.72
N THR A 147 -5.96 -9.21 -8.59
CA THR A 147 -5.58 -8.32 -7.51
C THR A 147 -4.69 -7.19 -7.99
N VAL A 148 -4.77 -6.06 -7.30
CA VAL A 148 -4.03 -4.83 -7.61
C VAL A 148 -3.42 -4.31 -6.32
N LEU A 149 -2.11 -4.09 -6.34
CA LEU A 149 -1.42 -3.33 -5.31
C LEU A 149 -1.58 -1.85 -5.64
N VAL A 150 -2.09 -1.07 -4.69
CA VAL A 150 -2.24 0.38 -4.81
C VAL A 150 -1.40 1.05 -3.73
N VAL A 151 -0.60 2.05 -4.11
CA VAL A 151 0.22 2.83 -3.18
C VAL A 151 -0.16 4.29 -3.32
N THR A 152 -0.41 4.94 -2.18
CA THR A 152 -0.78 6.34 -2.10
C THR A 152 0.10 7.07 -1.10
N SER A 153 0.33 8.35 -1.36
CA SER A 153 0.91 9.26 -0.40
C SER A 153 0.28 10.65 -0.50
N GLY A 154 0.36 11.38 0.60
CA GLY A 154 -0.14 12.74 0.66
C GLY A 154 -0.17 13.24 2.08
N THR A 155 -1.15 14.09 2.37
CA THR A 155 -1.37 14.64 3.71
C THR A 155 -2.73 14.25 4.27
N VAL A 156 -2.80 14.16 5.58
CA VAL A 156 -4.07 13.98 6.31
C VAL A 156 -4.09 14.91 7.50
N LYS A 157 -5.24 15.52 7.74
CA LYS A 157 -5.51 16.28 8.96
C LYS A 157 -6.64 15.60 9.71
N PHE A 158 -6.34 15.13 10.91
CA PHE A 158 -7.37 14.65 11.84
C PHE A 158 -7.85 15.81 12.71
N ASP A 159 -9.14 15.82 13.06
CA ASP A 159 -9.70 16.84 13.92
C ASP A 159 -8.94 16.92 15.25
N GLY A 160 -8.67 18.13 15.72
CA GLY A 160 -7.84 18.41 16.90
C GLY A 160 -6.33 18.16 16.75
N ASN A 161 -5.83 17.76 15.58
CA ASN A 161 -4.41 17.44 15.36
C ASN A 161 -3.76 18.31 14.28
N LYS A 162 -2.42 18.32 14.26
CA LYS A 162 -1.63 18.89 13.16
C LYS A 162 -1.82 18.06 11.89
N GLN A 163 -1.48 18.65 10.75
CA GLN A 163 -1.45 17.92 9.48
C GLN A 163 -0.21 17.01 9.46
N HIS A 164 -0.40 15.77 9.00
CA HIS A 164 0.66 14.78 8.87
C HIS A 164 0.83 14.35 7.42
N TYR A 165 2.04 13.99 7.05
CA TYR A 165 2.30 13.25 5.82
C TYR A 165 2.07 11.77 6.07
N PHE A 166 1.49 11.07 5.10
CA PHE A 166 1.22 9.65 5.22
C PHE A 166 1.61 8.88 3.96
N ASN A 167 1.83 7.59 4.16
CA ASN A 167 1.87 6.59 3.10
C ASN A 167 0.85 5.51 3.43
N GLN A 168 0.08 5.10 2.43
CA GLN A 168 -0.88 4.01 2.57
C GLN A 168 -0.81 3.08 1.37
N ASN A 169 -0.76 1.78 1.63
CA ASN A 169 -0.82 0.76 0.60
C ASN A 169 -2.04 -0.16 0.80
N PHE A 170 -2.66 -0.55 -0.30
CA PHE A 170 -3.81 -1.41 -0.34
C PHE A 170 -3.55 -2.59 -1.26
N LEU A 171 -4.00 -3.77 -0.86
CA LEU A 171 -4.14 -4.91 -1.74
C LEU A 171 -5.62 -5.08 -2.07
N LEU A 172 -6.01 -4.72 -3.28
CA LEU A 172 -7.38 -4.84 -3.77
C LEU A 172 -7.57 -6.21 -4.42
N THR A 173 -8.75 -6.79 -4.22
CA THR A 173 -9.18 -8.03 -4.85
C THR A 173 -10.48 -7.80 -5.61
N ALA A 174 -10.52 -8.22 -6.87
CA ALA A 174 -11.73 -8.21 -7.66
C ALA A 174 -12.76 -9.18 -7.08
N GLN A 175 -13.97 -8.70 -6.83
CA GLN A 175 -15.12 -9.51 -6.43
C GLN A 175 -16.14 -9.52 -7.58
N PRO A 176 -16.40 -10.67 -8.20
CA PRO A 176 -17.39 -10.77 -9.25
C PRO A 176 -18.78 -10.55 -8.65
N THR A 177 -19.55 -9.64 -9.24
CA THR A 177 -20.99 -9.48 -8.98
C THR A 177 -21.75 -9.81 -10.26
N PRO A 178 -23.08 -10.11 -10.20
CA PRO A 178 -23.85 -10.50 -11.37
C PRO A 178 -23.77 -9.52 -12.56
N ASN A 179 -23.55 -8.23 -12.27
CA ASN A 179 -23.58 -7.16 -13.28
C ASN A 179 -22.23 -6.46 -13.48
N ASN A 180 -21.29 -6.57 -12.53
CA ASN A 180 -20.02 -5.85 -12.59
C ASN A 180 -18.93 -6.50 -11.72
N THR A 181 -17.70 -6.02 -11.81
CA THR A 181 -16.63 -6.31 -10.84
C THR A 181 -16.56 -5.20 -9.79
N VAL A 182 -16.53 -5.58 -8.52
CA VAL A 182 -16.32 -4.64 -7.41
C VAL A 182 -14.97 -4.91 -6.77
N TRP A 183 -14.15 -3.89 -6.59
CA TRP A 183 -12.85 -4.01 -5.92
C TRP A 183 -13.03 -3.87 -4.41
N LYS A 184 -12.49 -4.83 -3.66
CA LYS A 184 -12.51 -4.82 -2.19
C LYS A 184 -11.11 -4.95 -1.60
N ILE A 185 -10.91 -4.37 -0.43
CA ILE A 185 -9.63 -4.35 0.28
C ILE A 185 -9.43 -5.69 0.99
N ALA A 186 -8.38 -6.41 0.62
CA ALA A 186 -7.91 -7.60 1.32
C ALA A 186 -6.89 -7.25 2.42
N SER A 187 -6.01 -6.28 2.13
CA SER A 187 -5.00 -5.78 3.07
C SER A 187 -4.87 -4.28 2.94
N ASP A 188 -4.65 -3.60 4.07
CA ASP A 188 -4.44 -2.17 4.17
C ASP A 188 -3.31 -1.90 5.16
N CYS A 189 -2.38 -1.02 4.82
CA CYS A 189 -1.31 -0.61 5.70
C CYS A 189 -1.11 0.91 5.59
N PHE A 190 -1.46 1.60 6.67
CA PHE A 190 -1.36 3.05 6.83
C PHE A 190 -0.23 3.41 7.79
N ARG A 191 0.56 4.41 7.44
CA ARG A 191 1.62 4.92 8.32
C ARG A 191 1.86 6.42 8.11
N PHE A 192 2.00 7.16 9.21
CA PHE A 192 2.53 8.52 9.19
C PHE A 192 4.03 8.51 8.89
N GLN A 193 4.50 9.47 8.10
CA GLN A 193 5.93 9.61 7.84
C GLN A 193 6.69 10.07 9.10
N ASP A 194 6.04 10.88 9.92
CA ASP A 194 6.53 11.44 11.18
C ASP A 194 5.98 10.68 12.40
N TRP A 195 5.70 9.38 12.26
CA TRP A 195 5.05 8.57 13.31
C TRP A 195 5.81 8.56 14.65
N ALA A 196 7.14 8.73 14.62
CA ALA A 196 7.96 8.76 15.83
C ALA A 196 7.81 10.06 16.65
N SER A 197 7.21 11.09 16.05
CA SER A 197 6.97 12.42 16.63
C SER A 197 5.48 12.84 16.59
N SER A 198 4.60 11.86 16.34
CA SER A 198 3.15 12.02 16.30
C SER A 198 2.52 11.52 17.60
#